data_AF-A0A1Q8JG30-F1
#
_entry.id   AF-A0A1Q8JG30-F1
#
_cell.length_a   1.000
_cell.length_b   1.000
_cell.length_c   1.000
_cell.angle_alpha   90.00
_cell.angle_beta   90.00
_cell.angle_gamma   90.00
#
_symmetry.space_group_name_H-M   'P 1'
#
loop_
_entity.id
_entity.type
_entity.pdbx_description
1 polymer ?
#
loop_
_entity_poly.entity_id
_entity_poly.type
_entity_poly.pdbx_seq_one_letter_code
_entity_poly.pdbx_strand_id
1 'polypeptide(L)'
;MQFGVDEDEAFHECAGRLISGFADWLDENDLVAEPVSAELLLQYKWLEADGDLAAWPLAHVETFLDGWCPRVMTEYRLPVRLVPLSVASFVEYLDERGLLTPDSPRPSQVRRLCTAYADDYDELEARGVHPVLDEFGTPPDPVRIPGPADRAASAAAATVLADARALATWCGPSGRVLTRTGNLRIADARELAGKLGTDDLDSPGSTVPTGSRS
;
A
#
# COMPACT_ATOMS: atom_id res chain seq x y z
N MET A 1 -28.77 9.79 -13.62
CA MET A 1 -27.61 9.45 -14.47
C MET A 1 -27.54 7.93 -14.48
N GLN A 2 -28.40 7.31 -15.29
CA GLN A 2 -28.72 5.89 -15.24
C GLN A 2 -27.90 5.13 -16.28
N PHE A 3 -27.30 4.02 -15.88
CA PHE A 3 -26.50 3.15 -16.75
C PHE A 3 -26.99 1.70 -16.67
N GLY A 4 -26.99 1.01 -17.80
CA GLY A 4 -27.17 -0.44 -17.90
C GLY A 4 -25.86 -1.20 -17.78
N VAL A 5 -25.97 -2.53 -17.65
CA VAL A 5 -24.81 -3.43 -17.49
C VAL A 5 -23.86 -3.46 -18.70
N ASP A 6 -24.36 -3.12 -19.89
CA ASP A 6 -23.56 -3.11 -21.13
C ASP A 6 -22.93 -1.72 -21.43
N GLU A 7 -23.18 -0.71 -20.61
CA GLU A 7 -22.75 0.68 -20.83
C GLU A 7 -21.44 1.01 -20.07
N ASP A 8 -20.48 0.09 -20.07
CA ASP A 8 -19.22 0.16 -19.32
C ASP A 8 -18.44 1.46 -19.59
N GLU A 9 -18.20 1.80 -20.86
CA GLU A 9 -17.41 2.98 -21.24
C GLU A 9 -18.10 4.28 -20.80
N ALA A 10 -19.42 4.39 -21.02
CA ALA A 10 -20.20 5.56 -20.65
C ALA A 10 -20.27 5.74 -19.12
N PHE A 11 -20.36 4.63 -18.38
CA PHE A 11 -20.29 4.64 -16.92
C PHE A 11 -18.92 5.17 -16.45
N HIS A 12 -17.81 4.61 -16.95
CA HIS A 12 -16.47 5.00 -16.54
C HIS A 12 -16.15 6.47 -16.88
N GLU A 13 -16.59 6.96 -18.05
CA GLU A 13 -16.46 8.38 -18.41
C GLU A 13 -17.27 9.29 -17.47
N CYS A 14 -18.49 8.89 -17.11
CA CYS A 14 -19.32 9.66 -16.18
C CYS A 14 -18.74 9.64 -14.77
N ALA A 15 -18.38 8.47 -14.26
CA ALA A 15 -17.76 8.29 -12.96
C ALA A 15 -16.46 9.09 -12.86
N GLY A 16 -15.58 9.00 -13.86
CA GLY A 16 -14.33 9.76 -13.91
C GLY A 16 -14.52 11.28 -13.82
N ARG A 17 -15.56 11.81 -14.49
CA ARG A 17 -15.91 13.24 -14.40
C ARG A 17 -16.43 13.62 -13.01
N LEU A 18 -17.30 12.80 -12.41
CA LEU A 18 -17.83 13.05 -11.07
C LEU A 18 -16.72 13.01 -10.01
N ILE A 19 -15.82 12.01 -10.10
CA ILE A 19 -14.70 11.87 -9.15
C ILE A 19 -13.69 13.00 -9.29
N SER A 20 -13.36 13.41 -10.53
CA SER A 20 -12.47 14.56 -10.74
C SER A 20 -13.08 15.85 -10.17
N GLY A 21 -14.36 16.12 -10.48
CA GLY A 21 -15.02 17.32 -9.96
C GLY A 21 -15.26 17.30 -8.45
N PHE A 22 -15.41 16.11 -7.85
CA PHE A 22 -15.47 15.95 -6.41
C PHE A 22 -14.11 16.21 -5.76
N ALA A 23 -13.01 15.71 -6.34
CA ALA A 23 -11.66 15.99 -5.85
C ALA A 23 -11.36 17.50 -5.83
N ASP A 24 -11.66 18.20 -6.93
CA ASP A 24 -11.50 19.66 -6.99
C ASP A 24 -12.35 20.37 -5.92
N TRP A 25 -13.59 19.91 -5.70
CA TRP A 25 -14.47 20.48 -4.68
C TRP A 25 -13.97 20.21 -3.25
N LEU A 26 -13.36 19.07 -2.97
CA LEU A 26 -12.75 18.79 -1.67
C LEU A 26 -11.59 19.75 -1.37
N ASP A 27 -10.73 19.99 -2.37
CA ASP A 27 -9.62 20.94 -2.27
C ASP A 27 -10.12 22.37 -2.07
N GLU A 28 -11.16 22.79 -2.80
CA GLU A 28 -11.80 24.10 -2.66
C GLU A 28 -12.40 24.33 -1.25
N ASN A 29 -12.87 23.27 -0.60
CA ASN A 29 -13.55 23.34 0.70
C ASN A 29 -12.66 22.93 1.90
N ASP A 30 -11.39 22.58 1.67
CA ASP A 30 -10.43 22.12 2.69
C ASP A 30 -10.95 20.95 3.53
N LEU A 31 -11.55 19.95 2.86
CA LEU A 31 -12.19 18.79 3.50
C LEU A 31 -11.30 17.55 3.50
N VAL A 32 -11.23 16.88 4.66
CA VAL A 32 -10.46 15.63 4.85
C VAL A 32 -11.29 14.42 4.42
N ALA A 33 -11.64 14.33 3.15
CA ALA A 33 -12.31 13.18 2.54
C ALA A 33 -11.53 12.66 1.33
N GLU A 34 -11.85 11.46 0.86
CA GLU A 34 -11.08 10.79 -0.20
C GLU A 34 -11.93 10.48 -1.44
N PRO A 35 -11.50 10.89 -2.65
CA PRO A 35 -12.21 10.58 -3.89
C PRO A 35 -12.38 9.09 -4.16
N VAL A 36 -11.41 8.25 -3.74
CA VAL A 36 -11.46 6.79 -3.94
C VAL A 36 -12.64 6.13 -3.23
N SER A 37 -13.06 6.66 -2.07
CA SER A 37 -14.23 6.15 -1.34
C SER A 37 -15.53 6.44 -2.09
N ALA A 38 -15.62 7.62 -2.72
CA ALA A 38 -16.75 7.96 -3.59
C ALA A 38 -16.74 7.12 -4.87
N GLU A 39 -15.56 6.81 -5.42
CA GLU A 39 -15.43 5.93 -6.58
C GLU A 39 -15.97 4.52 -6.29
N LEU A 40 -15.62 3.95 -5.13
CA LEU A 40 -16.17 2.66 -4.68
C LEU A 40 -17.69 2.69 -4.55
N LEU A 41 -18.26 3.80 -4.08
CA LEU A 41 -19.71 3.97 -4.01
C LEU A 41 -20.37 3.96 -5.40
N LEU A 42 -19.73 4.59 -6.40
CA LEU A 42 -20.21 4.54 -7.80
C LEU A 42 -20.09 3.14 -8.39
N GLN A 43 -18.99 2.44 -8.13
CA GLN A 43 -18.80 1.04 -8.56
C GLN A 43 -19.85 0.12 -7.95
N TYR A 44 -20.19 0.30 -6.68
CA TYR A 44 -21.29 -0.43 -6.04
C TYR A 44 -22.63 -0.20 -6.77
N LYS A 45 -22.95 1.05 -7.14
CA LYS A 45 -24.19 1.33 -7.89
C LYS A 45 -24.24 0.58 -9.22
N TRP A 46 -23.11 0.50 -9.92
CA TRP A 46 -23.01 -0.14 -11.23
C TRP A 46 -22.99 -1.67 -11.16
N LEU A 47 -22.24 -2.25 -10.21
CA LEU A 47 -22.03 -3.69 -10.14
C LEU A 47 -23.17 -4.45 -9.46
N GLU A 48 -23.81 -3.86 -8.44
CA GLU A 48 -24.69 -4.60 -7.54
C GLU A 48 -26.06 -3.95 -7.32
N ALA A 49 -26.21 -2.65 -7.57
CA ALA A 49 -27.45 -1.92 -7.32
C ALA A 49 -28.18 -1.54 -8.61
N ASP A 50 -28.57 -0.28 -8.74
CA ASP A 50 -29.51 0.20 -9.77
C ASP A 50 -28.83 0.93 -10.93
N GLY A 51 -27.53 1.22 -10.90
CA GLY A 51 -26.83 1.99 -11.92
C GLY A 51 -27.17 3.48 -12.02
N ASP A 52 -28.00 4.05 -11.12
CA ASP A 52 -28.29 5.50 -11.11
C ASP A 52 -27.33 6.27 -10.19
N LEU A 53 -26.43 7.05 -10.77
CA LEU A 53 -25.44 7.83 -10.01
C LEU A 53 -26.02 9.15 -9.46
N ALA A 54 -27.27 9.49 -9.80
CA ALA A 54 -27.96 10.71 -9.36
C ALA A 54 -29.00 10.47 -8.26
N ALA A 55 -29.27 9.20 -7.91
CA ALA A 55 -30.26 8.85 -6.90
C ALA A 55 -29.59 8.07 -5.76
N TRP A 56 -29.63 8.59 -4.54
CA TRP A 56 -28.98 7.95 -3.38
C TRP A 56 -29.96 7.61 -2.26
N PRO A 57 -30.93 6.69 -2.48
CA PRO A 57 -31.80 6.21 -1.40
C PRO A 57 -30.99 5.75 -0.20
N LEU A 58 -31.46 6.04 1.02
CA LEU A 58 -30.75 5.69 2.25
C LEU A 58 -30.44 4.19 2.33
N ALA A 59 -31.34 3.33 1.84
CA ALA A 59 -31.13 1.88 1.81
C ALA A 59 -29.91 1.48 0.96
N HIS A 60 -29.62 2.19 -0.13
CA HIS A 60 -28.45 1.90 -0.97
C HIS A 60 -27.17 2.35 -0.28
N VAL A 61 -27.18 3.51 0.39
CA VAL A 61 -26.06 3.99 1.19
C VAL A 61 -25.78 3.04 2.37
N GLU A 62 -26.83 2.61 3.07
CA GLU A 62 -26.74 1.67 4.19
C GLU A 62 -26.18 0.32 3.74
N THR A 63 -26.70 -0.26 2.65
CA THR A 63 -26.19 -1.53 2.11
C THR A 63 -24.71 -1.45 1.70
N PHE A 64 -24.31 -0.32 1.13
CA PHE A 64 -22.92 -0.05 0.82
C PHE A 64 -22.03 -0.03 2.07
N LEU A 65 -22.44 0.72 3.10
CA LEU A 65 -21.66 0.90 4.33
C LEU A 65 -21.63 -0.36 5.20
N ASP A 66 -22.75 -1.08 5.33
CA ASP A 66 -22.86 -2.23 6.23
C ASP A 66 -22.16 -3.48 5.68
N GLY A 67 -22.23 -3.72 4.36
CA GLY A 67 -21.83 -5.00 3.79
C GLY A 67 -20.83 -4.92 2.66
N TRP A 68 -21.13 -4.14 1.62
CA TRP A 68 -20.36 -4.22 0.38
C TRP A 68 -18.97 -3.60 0.51
N CYS A 69 -18.89 -2.38 1.04
CA CYS A 69 -17.65 -1.62 1.16
C CYS A 69 -16.64 -2.28 2.10
N PRO A 70 -16.98 -2.66 3.36
CA PRO A 70 -16.02 -3.30 4.26
C PRO A 70 -15.42 -4.59 3.68
N ARG A 71 -16.22 -5.37 2.94
CA ARG A 71 -15.78 -6.60 2.27
C ARG A 71 -14.72 -6.32 1.20
N VAL A 72 -15.01 -5.38 0.29
CA VAL A 72 -14.09 -4.99 -0.78
C VAL A 72 -12.80 -4.42 -0.18
N MET A 73 -12.90 -3.54 0.81
CA MET A 73 -11.71 -2.91 1.40
C MET A 73 -10.86 -3.89 2.20
N THR A 74 -11.46 -4.89 2.85
CA THR A 74 -10.73 -5.98 3.51
C THR A 74 -9.92 -6.79 2.51
N GLU A 75 -10.49 -7.09 1.33
CA GLU A 75 -9.80 -7.83 0.26
C GLU A 75 -8.55 -7.09 -0.23
N TYR A 76 -8.65 -5.76 -0.41
CA TYR A 76 -7.56 -4.92 -0.92
C TYR A 76 -6.69 -4.27 0.17
N ARG A 77 -6.98 -4.52 1.46
CA ARG A 77 -6.32 -3.90 2.63
C ARG A 77 -6.28 -2.37 2.59
N LEU A 78 -7.39 -1.74 2.21
CA LEU A 78 -7.52 -0.29 2.15
C LEU A 78 -8.03 0.29 3.48
N PRO A 79 -7.59 1.49 3.88
CA PRO A 79 -8.08 2.16 5.09
C PRO A 79 -9.55 2.54 4.94
N VAL A 80 -10.38 2.17 5.92
CA VAL A 80 -11.84 2.32 5.83
C VAL A 80 -12.36 3.59 6.52
N ARG A 81 -11.59 4.18 7.46
CA ARG A 81 -12.12 5.21 8.38
C ARG A 81 -12.76 6.42 7.68
N LEU A 82 -12.25 6.82 6.51
CA LEU A 82 -12.73 8.01 5.80
C LEU A 82 -13.92 7.72 4.89
N VAL A 83 -14.35 6.46 4.75
CA VAL A 83 -15.45 6.08 3.86
C VAL A 83 -16.75 6.80 4.22
N PRO A 84 -17.26 6.75 5.47
CA PRO A 84 -18.56 7.36 5.77
C PRO A 84 -18.55 8.87 5.54
N LEU A 85 -17.46 9.55 5.93
CA LEU A 85 -17.27 10.99 5.68
C LEU A 85 -17.24 11.30 4.19
N SER A 86 -16.50 10.52 3.41
CA SER A 86 -16.35 10.73 1.97
C SER A 86 -17.67 10.52 1.23
N VAL A 87 -18.47 9.52 1.62
CA VAL A 87 -19.81 9.29 1.08
C VAL A 87 -20.73 10.47 1.37
N ALA A 88 -20.74 10.98 2.61
CA ALA A 88 -21.56 12.13 2.98
C ALA A 88 -21.17 13.37 2.17
N SER A 89 -19.87 13.66 2.09
CA SER A 89 -19.32 14.78 1.32
C SER A 89 -19.61 14.66 -0.18
N PHE A 90 -19.57 13.45 -0.75
CA PHE A 90 -19.88 13.23 -2.15
C PHE A 90 -21.34 13.54 -2.48
N VAL A 91 -22.29 13.14 -1.62
CA VAL A 91 -23.71 13.48 -1.83
C VAL A 91 -23.96 14.99 -1.70
N GLU A 92 -23.25 15.68 -0.80
CA GLU A 92 -23.30 17.15 -0.71
C GLU A 92 -22.75 17.83 -1.95
N TYR A 93 -21.64 17.34 -2.48
CA TYR A 93 -21.12 17.79 -3.76
C TYR A 93 -22.17 17.63 -4.88
N LEU A 94 -22.83 16.48 -4.97
CA LEU A 94 -23.88 16.27 -5.98
C LEU A 94 -25.06 17.23 -5.80
N ASP A 95 -25.46 17.52 -4.56
CA ASP A 95 -26.53 18.48 -4.26
C ASP A 95 -26.15 19.90 -4.66
N GLU A 96 -24.95 20.34 -4.28
CA GLU A 96 -24.44 21.69 -4.58
C GLU A 96 -24.32 21.92 -6.10
N ARG A 97 -23.94 20.88 -6.85
CA ARG A 97 -23.88 20.93 -8.32
C ARG A 97 -25.24 20.72 -8.99
N GLY A 98 -26.31 20.47 -8.23
CA GLY A 98 -27.66 20.22 -8.75
C GLY A 98 -27.79 18.93 -9.55
N LEU A 99 -26.96 17.93 -9.23
CA LEU A 99 -26.89 16.64 -9.93
C LEU A 99 -27.79 15.56 -9.32
N LEU A 100 -28.30 15.78 -8.11
CA LEU A 100 -29.24 14.86 -7.47
C LEU A 100 -30.62 14.88 -8.12
N THR A 101 -31.24 13.70 -8.18
CA THR A 101 -32.66 13.57 -8.52
C THR A 101 -33.54 14.16 -7.41
N PRO A 102 -34.74 14.69 -7.73
CA PRO A 102 -35.64 15.26 -6.73
C PRO A 102 -36.11 14.30 -5.64
N ASP A 103 -36.13 13.00 -5.95
CA ASP A 103 -36.56 11.94 -5.04
C ASP A 103 -35.41 11.43 -4.13
N SER A 104 -34.18 11.90 -4.36
CA SER A 104 -33.03 11.59 -3.50
C SER A 104 -33.24 12.18 -2.09
N PRO A 105 -32.83 11.48 -1.02
CA PRO A 105 -32.87 12.05 0.32
C PRO A 105 -32.03 13.32 0.40
N ARG A 106 -32.37 14.18 1.36
CA ARG A 106 -31.59 15.40 1.61
C ARG A 106 -30.17 15.02 2.06
N PRO A 107 -29.12 15.78 1.68
CA PRO A 107 -27.75 15.48 2.10
C PRO A 107 -27.59 15.33 3.62
N SER A 108 -28.32 16.11 4.42
CA SER A 108 -28.32 16.00 5.88
C SER A 108 -28.83 14.66 6.43
N GLN A 109 -29.68 13.94 5.69
CA GLN A 109 -30.12 12.59 6.07
C GLN A 109 -29.03 11.57 5.79
N VAL A 110 -28.36 11.67 4.63
CA VAL A 110 -27.21 10.83 4.27
C VAL A 110 -26.06 11.06 5.25
N ARG A 111 -25.71 12.32 5.54
CA ARG A 111 -24.69 12.66 6.54
C ARG A 111 -24.97 12.03 7.90
N ARG A 112 -26.22 12.10 8.38
CA ARG A 112 -26.61 11.48 9.66
C ARG A 112 -26.41 9.97 9.65
N LEU A 113 -26.79 9.29 8.56
CA LEU A 113 -26.57 7.87 8.39
C LEU A 113 -25.07 7.55 8.42
N CYS A 114 -24.26 8.25 7.63
CA CYS A 114 -22.81 8.06 7.61
C CYS A 114 -22.16 8.30 8.98
N THR A 115 -22.59 9.32 9.72
CA THR A 115 -22.09 9.59 11.08
C THR A 115 -22.38 8.43 12.03
N ALA A 116 -23.51 7.74 11.89
CA ALA A 116 -23.82 6.58 12.72
C ALA A 116 -22.87 5.38 12.46
N TYR A 117 -22.31 5.27 11.26
CA TYR A 117 -21.34 4.23 10.89
C TYR A 117 -19.88 4.62 11.16
N ALA A 118 -19.60 5.89 11.48
CA ALA A 118 -18.23 6.35 11.67
C ALA A 118 -17.51 5.59 12.79
N ASP A 119 -18.17 5.40 13.93
CA ASP A 119 -17.60 4.68 15.08
C ASP A 119 -17.31 3.20 14.73
N ASP A 120 -18.23 2.52 14.04
CA ASP A 120 -18.05 1.12 13.62
C ASP A 120 -16.87 0.95 12.64
N TYR A 121 -16.68 1.92 11.75
CA TYR A 121 -15.59 1.95 10.79
C TYR A 121 -14.24 2.25 11.45
N ASP A 122 -14.20 3.14 12.44
CA ASP A 122 -13.02 3.39 13.27
C ASP A 122 -12.60 2.12 14.03
N GLU A 123 -13.57 1.39 14.60
CA GLU A 123 -13.31 0.10 15.24
C GLU A 123 -12.82 -0.96 14.25
N LEU A 124 -13.38 -1.02 13.04
CA LEU A 124 -12.98 -1.97 12.00
C LEU A 124 -11.55 -1.70 11.52
N GLU A 125 -11.17 -0.43 11.34
CA GLU A 125 -9.80 -0.05 10.99
C GLU A 125 -8.82 -0.38 12.12
N ALA A 126 -9.19 -0.12 13.38
CA ALA A 126 -8.37 -0.45 14.55
C ALA A 126 -8.09 -1.96 14.67
N ARG A 127 -9.05 -2.82 14.31
CA ARG A 127 -8.85 -4.28 14.23
C ARG A 127 -7.96 -4.72 13.07
N GLY A 128 -7.81 -3.89 12.04
CA GLY A 128 -7.00 -4.12 10.84
C GLY A 128 -5.50 -3.87 11.02
N VAL A 129 -5.05 -3.43 12.19
CA VAL A 129 -3.61 -3.30 12.51
C VAL A 129 -2.95 -4.68 12.42
N HIS A 130 -1.91 -4.77 11.61
CA HIS A 130 -1.23 -6.02 11.25
C HIS A 130 -0.83 -6.82 12.51
N PRO A 131 -1.02 -8.16 12.57
CA PRO A 131 -0.59 -8.98 13.71
C PRO A 131 0.90 -8.87 14.03
N VAL A 132 1.72 -8.45 13.06
CA VAL A 132 3.15 -8.15 13.25
C VAL A 132 3.35 -6.85 14.04
N LEU A 133 2.52 -5.83 13.83
CA LEU A 133 2.56 -4.58 14.59
C LEU A 133 1.90 -4.72 15.97
N ASP A 134 0.93 -5.62 16.07
CA ASP A 134 0.30 -6.00 17.35
C ASP A 134 1.31 -6.74 18.27
N GLU A 135 2.20 -7.57 17.70
CA GLU A 135 3.30 -8.22 18.44
C GLU A 135 4.30 -7.21 19.03
N PHE A 136 4.48 -6.03 18.41
CA PHE A 136 5.37 -5.00 18.95
C PHE A 136 4.78 -4.24 20.14
N GLY A 137 3.47 -4.32 20.41
CA GLY A 137 2.77 -3.70 21.55
C GLY A 137 2.86 -2.17 21.67
N THR A 138 3.79 -1.54 20.96
CA THR A 138 4.09 -0.11 20.88
C THR A 138 4.64 0.14 19.48
N PRO A 139 4.16 1.17 18.75
CA PRO A 139 4.73 1.54 17.47
C PRO A 139 6.25 1.72 17.59
N PRO A 140 7.07 1.13 16.70
CA PRO A 140 8.51 1.34 16.76
C PRO A 140 8.82 2.82 16.63
N ASP A 141 9.79 3.30 17.42
CA ASP A 141 10.21 4.70 17.37
C ASP A 141 10.54 5.09 15.91
N PRO A 142 10.11 6.28 15.44
CA PRO A 142 10.27 6.63 14.04
C PRO A 142 11.74 6.63 13.66
N VAL A 143 12.10 5.80 12.68
CA VAL A 143 13.48 5.59 12.23
C VAL A 143 14.11 6.93 11.88
N ARG A 144 15.07 7.37 12.70
CA ARG A 144 15.88 8.56 12.42
C ARG A 144 16.98 8.16 11.44
N ILE A 145 16.91 8.67 10.22
CA ILE A 145 17.98 8.45 9.23
C ILE A 145 19.22 9.21 9.72
N PRO A 146 20.37 8.54 9.96
CA PRO A 146 21.58 9.21 10.40
C PRO A 146 22.02 10.27 9.38
N GLY A 147 22.68 11.34 9.87
CA GLY A 147 23.17 12.41 9.04
C GLY A 147 24.14 11.92 7.96
N PRO A 148 24.37 12.66 6.86
CA PRO A 148 25.29 12.25 5.81
C PRO A 148 26.70 11.89 6.31
N ALA A 149 27.21 12.61 7.31
CA ALA A 149 28.51 12.33 7.94
C ALA A 149 28.51 10.99 8.71
N ASP A 150 27.47 10.72 9.50
CA ASP A 150 27.33 9.49 10.28
C ASP A 150 27.15 8.27 9.38
N ARG A 151 26.39 8.43 8.29
CA ARG A 151 26.26 7.39 7.26
C ARG A 151 27.60 7.12 6.56
N ALA A 152 28.36 8.17 6.24
CA ALA A 152 29.69 8.02 5.65
C ALA A 152 30.68 7.33 6.61
N ALA A 153 30.66 7.70 7.89
CA ALA A 153 31.47 7.07 8.93
C ALA A 153 31.09 5.59 9.13
N SER A 154 29.79 5.28 9.20
CA SER A 154 29.28 3.91 9.29
C SER A 154 29.67 3.08 8.07
N ALA A 155 29.57 3.68 6.86
CA ALA A 155 29.97 3.02 5.63
C ALA A 155 31.48 2.76 5.57
N ALA A 156 32.30 3.67 6.07
CA ALA A 156 33.76 3.50 6.16
C ALA A 156 34.16 2.42 7.17
N ALA A 157 33.38 2.24 8.24
CA ALA A 157 33.61 1.22 9.26
C ALA A 157 33.08 -0.17 8.85
N ALA A 158 32.20 -0.26 7.84
CA ALA A 158 31.58 -1.52 7.43
C ALA A 158 32.49 -2.34 6.51
N THR A 159 33.06 -3.43 7.03
CA THR A 159 33.92 -4.36 6.27
C THR A 159 33.24 -4.87 4.99
N VAL A 160 31.95 -5.17 5.04
CA VAL A 160 31.18 -5.63 3.87
C VAL A 160 31.23 -4.62 2.70
N LEU A 161 31.24 -3.32 2.99
CA LEU A 161 31.33 -2.29 1.94
C LEU A 161 32.77 -2.12 1.44
N ALA A 162 33.77 -2.37 2.29
CA ALA A 162 35.16 -2.45 1.86
C ALA A 162 35.37 -3.63 0.90
N ASP A 163 34.85 -4.82 1.25
CA ASP A 163 34.92 -6.04 0.44
C ASP A 163 34.19 -5.88 -0.90
N ALA A 164 32.97 -5.31 -0.87
CA ALA A 164 32.21 -5.02 -2.07
C ALA A 164 32.95 -4.06 -3.01
N ARG A 165 33.63 -3.04 -2.46
CA ARG A 165 34.44 -2.10 -3.25
C ARG A 165 35.72 -2.74 -3.80
N ALA A 166 36.36 -3.62 -3.02
CA ALA A 166 37.52 -4.38 -3.46
C ALA A 166 37.15 -5.32 -4.62
N LEU A 167 36.02 -6.04 -4.50
CA LEU A 167 35.46 -6.87 -5.56
C LEU A 167 35.12 -6.05 -6.82
N ALA A 168 34.42 -4.92 -6.67
CA ALA A 168 34.07 -4.05 -7.79
C ALA A 168 35.31 -3.51 -8.52
N THR A 169 36.34 -3.13 -7.76
CA THR A 169 37.63 -2.67 -8.29
C THR A 169 38.37 -3.79 -9.02
N TRP A 170 38.32 -5.01 -8.47
CA TRP A 170 38.91 -6.20 -9.08
C TRP A 170 38.23 -6.60 -10.40
N CYS A 171 36.90 -6.46 -10.48
CA CYS A 171 36.13 -6.69 -11.70
C CYS A 171 36.46 -5.66 -12.80
N GLY A 172 36.75 -4.41 -12.42
CA GLY A 172 37.02 -3.33 -13.36
C GLY A 172 35.81 -2.95 -14.24
N PRO A 173 35.96 -1.96 -15.14
CA PRO A 173 34.84 -1.41 -15.92
C PRO A 173 34.22 -2.39 -16.93
N SER A 174 35.01 -3.34 -17.43
CA SER A 174 34.60 -4.31 -18.44
C SER A 174 34.15 -5.65 -17.84
N GLY A 175 34.21 -5.80 -16.52
CA GLY A 175 34.03 -7.09 -15.85
C GLY A 175 35.15 -8.09 -16.15
N ARG A 176 35.04 -9.29 -15.59
CA ARG A 176 35.97 -10.40 -15.86
C ARG A 176 35.26 -11.59 -16.48
N VAL A 177 36.01 -12.35 -17.28
CA VAL A 177 35.48 -13.46 -18.06
C VAL A 177 35.27 -14.68 -17.18
N LEU A 178 34.03 -15.17 -17.14
CA LEU A 178 33.67 -16.42 -16.49
C LEU A 178 33.94 -17.63 -17.39
N THR A 179 33.96 -18.81 -16.79
CA THR A 179 33.90 -20.08 -17.51
C THR A 179 32.55 -20.25 -18.21
N ARG A 180 32.48 -21.19 -19.16
CA ARG A 180 31.24 -21.50 -19.90
C ARG A 180 30.05 -21.89 -19.00
N THR A 181 30.32 -22.42 -17.81
CA THR A 181 29.29 -22.78 -16.81
C THR A 181 28.99 -21.66 -15.82
N GLY A 182 29.54 -20.45 -16.01
CA GLY A 182 29.28 -19.29 -15.16
C GLY A 182 30.14 -19.20 -13.89
N ASN A 183 31.16 -20.06 -13.74
CA ASN A 183 32.07 -19.99 -12.58
C ASN A 183 33.28 -19.11 -12.85
N LEU A 184 33.86 -18.53 -11.80
CA LEU A 184 35.19 -17.91 -11.87
C LEU A 184 36.24 -18.94 -12.30
N ARG A 185 37.25 -18.50 -13.05
CA ARG A 185 38.43 -19.34 -13.32
C ARG A 185 39.18 -19.55 -12.01
N ILE A 186 39.79 -20.72 -11.81
CA ILE A 186 40.48 -21.07 -10.54
C ILE A 186 41.57 -20.05 -10.17
N ALA A 187 42.31 -19.53 -11.16
CA ALA A 187 43.31 -18.50 -10.93
C ALA A 187 42.68 -17.17 -10.45
N ASP A 188 41.60 -16.74 -11.08
CA ASP A 188 40.85 -15.52 -10.71
C ASP A 188 40.19 -15.67 -9.33
N ALA A 189 39.65 -16.85 -9.02
CA ALA A 189 39.04 -17.14 -7.72
C ALA A 189 40.07 -17.07 -6.58
N ARG A 190 41.28 -17.61 -6.77
CA ARG A 190 42.37 -17.52 -5.79
C ARG A 190 42.90 -16.09 -5.62
N GLU A 191 43.03 -15.36 -6.73
CA GLU A 191 43.41 -13.94 -6.70
C GLU A 191 42.39 -13.12 -5.90
N LEU A 192 41.10 -13.35 -6.15
CA LEU A 192 40.02 -12.66 -5.46
C LEU A 192 39.94 -13.05 -3.98
N ALA A 193 40.08 -14.35 -3.66
CA ALA A 193 40.03 -14.82 -2.28
C ALA A 193 41.12 -14.17 -1.41
N GLY A 194 42.35 -14.07 -1.93
CA GLY A 194 43.45 -13.38 -1.24
C GLY A 194 43.23 -11.86 -1.10
N LYS A 195 42.51 -11.22 -2.04
CA LYS A 195 42.15 -9.79 -1.95
C LYS A 195 41.06 -9.51 -0.92
N LEU A 196 40.16 -10.46 -0.71
CA LEU A 196 39.07 -10.37 0.26
C LEU A 196 39.44 -10.96 1.63
N GLY A 197 40.64 -11.54 1.79
CA GLY A 197 41.04 -12.23 3.02
C GLY A 197 40.14 -13.43 3.35
N THR A 198 39.67 -14.13 2.32
CA THR A 198 38.78 -15.31 2.42
C THR A 198 39.51 -16.62 2.08
N ASP A 199 40.84 -16.57 2.06
CA ASP A 199 41.75 -17.68 1.77
C ASP A 199 41.75 -18.79 2.84
N ASP A 200 41.23 -18.52 4.03
CA ASP A 200 41.09 -19.49 5.13
C ASP A 200 40.01 -20.57 4.93
N LEU A 201 39.33 -20.63 3.77
CA LEU A 201 38.24 -21.61 3.54
C LEU A 201 38.71 -23.01 3.08
N ASP A 202 40.02 -23.28 2.98
CA ASP A 202 40.57 -24.61 2.72
C ASP A 202 41.35 -25.17 3.93
N SER A 203 40.63 -25.64 4.95
CA SER A 203 41.17 -26.61 5.94
C SER A 203 40.42 -27.95 5.84
N PRO A 204 40.94 -28.96 5.10
CA PRO A 204 40.48 -30.33 5.24
C PRO A 204 41.16 -30.96 6.47
N GLY A 205 40.43 -31.08 7.58
CA GLY A 205 41.00 -31.59 8.83
C GLY A 205 39.96 -32.06 9.83
N SER A 206 39.20 -33.10 9.47
CA SER A 206 38.49 -33.93 10.45
C SER A 206 39.49 -34.68 11.31
N THR A 207 39.47 -34.46 12.63
CA THR A 207 39.63 -35.53 13.62
C THR A 207 38.80 -35.20 14.85
N VAL A 208 37.63 -35.86 14.95
CA VAL A 208 36.88 -36.00 16.20
C VAL A 208 37.72 -36.85 17.16
N PRO A 209 37.99 -36.41 18.41
CA PRO A 209 38.69 -37.27 19.36
C PRO A 209 37.71 -38.30 19.93
N THR A 210 37.95 -39.57 19.59
CA THR A 210 37.31 -40.74 20.21
C THR A 210 37.71 -40.80 21.69
N GLY A 211 36.76 -40.58 22.59
CA GLY A 211 36.95 -40.76 24.03
C GLY A 211 37.26 -42.22 24.37
N SER A 212 38.46 -42.48 24.90
CA SER A 212 38.79 -43.74 25.56
C SER A 212 38.44 -43.65 27.03
N ARG A 213 37.57 -44.57 27.47
CA ARG A 213 37.38 -44.93 28.87
C ARG A 213 38.62 -45.65 29.39
N SER A 214 39.09 -45.27 30.56
CA SER A 214 39.76 -46.13 31.55
C SER A 214 39.51 -45.54 32.93
#